data_AF-A0A6M0A4H8-F1
#
_entry.id   AF-A0A6M0A4H8-F1
#
_cell.length_a   1.000
_cell.length_b   1.000
_cell.length_c   1.000
_cell.angle_alpha   90.00
_cell.angle_beta   90.00
_cell.angle_gamma   90.00
#
_symmetry.space_group_name_H-M   'P 1'
#
loop_
_entity.id
_entity.type
_entity.pdbx_description
1 polymer ?
#
loop_
_entity_poly.entity_id
_entity_poly.type
_entity_poly.pdbx_seq_one_letter_code
_entity_poly.pdbx_strand_id
1 'polypeptide(L)' 'MVDYAALGARKFIGNPKQPTFFVCNFVDGEYQMTPFTENTVIISPTFPQFQLSAQEVFALA' A
#
# COMPACT_ATOMS: atom_id res chain seq x y z
N MET A 1 4.02 20.55 -7.48
CA MET A 1 2.75 19.97 -7.94
C MET A 1 2.83 18.46 -7.69
N VAL A 2 1.93 17.88 -6.90
CA VAL A 2 1.94 16.45 -6.54
C VAL A 2 0.67 15.81 -7.11
N ASP A 3 0.82 14.81 -7.99
CA ASP A 3 -0.32 14.05 -8.53
C ASP A 3 -0.74 12.96 -7.53
N TYR A 4 -1.43 13.37 -6.46
CA TYR A 4 -1.86 12.46 -5.40
C TYR A 4 -2.93 11.46 -5.88
N ALA A 5 -3.73 11.84 -6.89
CA ALA A 5 -4.81 11.03 -7.43
C ALA A 5 -4.34 10.08 -8.54
N ALA A 6 -3.09 10.19 -8.97
CA ALA A 6 -2.47 9.38 -10.02
C ALA A 6 -3.31 9.35 -11.32
N LEU A 7 -3.90 10.49 -11.70
CA LEU A 7 -4.86 10.57 -12.80
C LEU A 7 -4.22 10.20 -14.15
N GLY A 8 -2.93 10.48 -14.33
CA GLY A 8 -2.18 10.13 -15.53
C GLY A 8 -1.90 8.63 -15.70
N ALA A 9 -1.84 7.89 -14.59
CA ALA A 9 -1.47 6.46 -14.59
C ALA A 9 -2.67 5.51 -14.54
N ARG A 10 -3.91 6.01 -14.67
CA ARG A 10 -5.16 5.23 -14.62
C ARG A 10 -5.15 3.95 -15.48
N LYS A 11 -4.48 3.97 -16.65
CA LYS A 11 -4.36 2.79 -17.53
C LYS A 11 -3.53 1.65 -16.93
N PHE A 12 -2.62 1.96 -15.99
CA PHE A 12 -1.65 1.01 -15.44
C PHE A 12 -1.96 0.61 -13.98
N ILE A 13 -2.76 1.39 -13.26
CA ILE A 13 -3.08 1.16 -11.83
C ILE A 13 -4.54 0.77 -11.56
N GLY A 14 -5.34 0.60 -12.61
CA GLY A 14 -6.77 0.34 -12.53
C GLY A 14 -7.63 1.62 -12.50
N ASN A 15 -8.92 1.48 -12.88
CA ASN A 15 -9.90 2.56 -12.85
C ASN A 15 -11.28 2.06 -12.35
N PRO A 16 -11.74 2.46 -11.15
CA PRO A 16 -11.01 3.29 -10.18
C PRO A 16 -9.72 2.61 -9.72
N LYS A 17 -8.71 3.39 -9.32
CA LYS A 17 -7.47 2.86 -8.76
C LYS A 17 -7.83 1.98 -7.55
N GLN A 18 -7.41 0.72 -7.55
CA GLN A 18 -7.57 -0.18 -6.41
C GLN A 18 -6.81 0.41 -5.19
N PRO A 19 -7.50 0.73 -4.07
CA PRO A 19 -6.83 1.17 -2.85
C PRO A 19 -5.81 0.13 -2.40
N THR A 20 -4.54 0.50 -2.34
CA THR A 20 -3.43 -0.42 -2.06
C THR A 20 -2.52 0.20 -1.03
N PHE A 21 -2.23 -0.55 0.04
CA PHE A 21 -1.24 -0.21 1.04
C PHE A 21 0.08 -0.90 0.68
N PHE A 22 1.21 -0.20 0.76
CA PHE A 22 2.52 -0.78 0.49
C PHE A 22 3.39 -0.75 1.74
N VAL A 23 3.96 -1.91 2.09
CA VAL A 23 5.09 -1.96 3.02
C VAL A 23 6.37 -1.96 2.20
N CYS A 24 7.18 -0.92 2.37
CA CYS A 24 8.46 -0.77 1.70
C CYS A 24 9.58 -1.21 2.64
N ASN A 25 10.25 -2.31 2.32
CA ASN A 25 11.38 -2.81 3.09
C ASN A 25 12.68 -2.48 2.36
N PHE A 26 13.68 -1.97 3.09
CA PHE A 26 15.00 -1.70 2.53
C PHE A 26 15.87 -2.96 2.64
N VAL A 27 16.20 -3.55 1.50
CA VAL A 27 16.94 -4.82 1.38
C VAL A 27 18.03 -4.64 0.33
N ASP A 28 19.28 -4.94 0.69
CA ASP A 28 20.44 -4.93 -0.22
C ASP A 28 20.61 -3.63 -1.03
N GLY A 29 20.30 -2.48 -0.43
CA GLY A 29 20.45 -1.17 -1.06
C GLY A 29 19.22 -0.70 -1.84
N GLU A 30 18.16 -1.51 -1.92
CA GLU A 30 16.94 -1.20 -2.67
C GLU A 30 15.68 -1.31 -1.81
N TYR A 31 14.65 -0.53 -2.17
CA TYR A 31 13.34 -0.66 -1.54
C TYR A 31 12.51 -1.71 -2.28
N GLN A 32 12.16 -2.78 -1.58
CA GLN A 32 11.20 -3.78 -2.03
C GLN A 32 9.81 -3.40 -1.53
N MET A 33 8.85 -3.29 -2.45
CA MET A 33 7.47 -2.92 -2.14
C MET A 33 6.58 -4.17 -2.09
N THR A 34 5.93 -4.38 -0.95
CA THR A 34 4.92 -5.45 -0.80
C THR A 34 3.52 -4.84 -0.78
N PRO A 35 2.65 -5.17 -1.75
CA PRO A 35 1.28 -4.67 -1.79
C PRO A 35 0.35 -5.44 -0.84
N PHE A 36 -0.57 -4.72 -0.22
CA PHE A 36 -1.67 -5.25 0.58
C PHE A 36 -2.97 -4.56 0.15
N THR A 37 -4.00 -5.36 -0.09
CA THR A 37 -5.32 -4.90 -0.53
C THR A 37 -6.40 -5.58 0.29
N GLU A 38 -7.57 -4.95 0.35
CA GLU A 38 -8.77 -5.50 0.99
C GLU A 38 -8.47 -5.99 2.42
N ASN A 39 -8.93 -7.19 2.76
CA ASN A 39 -8.85 -7.76 4.10
C ASN A 39 -7.52 -8.50 4.38
N THR A 40 -6.50 -8.30 3.55
CA THR A 40 -5.18 -8.90 3.78
C THR A 40 -4.50 -8.21 4.96
N VAL A 41 -4.12 -8.98 5.98
CA VAL A 41 -3.36 -8.48 7.14
C VAL A 41 -2.01 -7.95 6.67
N ILE A 42 -1.71 -6.71 7.05
CA ILE A 42 -0.45 -6.05 6.71
C ILE A 42 0.67 -6.65 7.57
N ILE A 43 1.72 -7.15 6.92
CA ILE A 43 2.90 -7.67 7.60
C ILE A 43 4.02 -6.64 7.52
N SER A 44 4.46 -6.16 8.68
CA SER A 44 5.55 -5.18 8.80
C SER A 44 6.71 -5.75 9.63
N PRO A 45 7.91 -5.92 9.06
CA PRO A 45 9.09 -6.38 9.80
C PRO A 45 9.46 -5.43 10.96
N THR A 46 9.25 -4.12 10.77
CA THR A 46 9.58 -3.10 11.77
C THR A 46 8.53 -3.00 12.88
N PHE A 47 7.27 -3.37 12.58
CA PHE A 47 6.16 -3.34 13.54
C PHE A 47 5.38 -4.65 13.52
N PRO A 48 5.92 -5.75 14.10
CA PRO A 48 5.29 -7.07 14.06
C PRO A 48 3.93 -7.14 14.76
N GLN A 49 3.66 -6.22 15.69
CA GLN A 49 2.39 -6.09 16.39
C GLN A 49 1.31 -5.35 15.58
N PHE A 50 1.64 -4.83 14.39
CA PHE A 50 0.67 -4.23 13.50
C PHE A 50 -0.14 -5.34 12.82
N GLN A 51 -1.40 -5.50 13.22
CA GLN A 51 -2.27 -6.61 12.80
C GLN A 51 -3.55 -6.11 12.10
N LEU A 52 -3.50 -4.92 11.49
CA LEU A 52 -4.62 -4.38 10.71
C LEU A 52 -4.52 -4.82 9.25
N SER A 53 -5.67 -5.01 8.63
CA SER A 53 -5.79 -5.15 7.18
C SER A 53 -5.75 -3.79 6.48
N ALA A 54 -5.46 -3.80 5.16
CA ALA A 54 -5.50 -2.57 4.37
C ALA A 54 -6.87 -1.89 4.42
N GLN A 55 -7.96 -2.67 4.35
CA GLN A 55 -9.34 -2.19 4.46
C GLN A 55 -9.58 -1.42 5.78
N GLU A 56 -9.12 -1.95 6.90
CA GLU A 56 -9.28 -1.33 8.22
C GLU A 56 -8.49 -0.02 8.33
N VAL A 57 -7.29 0.02 7.75
CA VAL A 57 -6.50 1.27 7.67
C VAL A 57 -7.24 2.33 6.86
N PHE A 58 -7.83 1.97 5.71
CA PHE A 58 -8.59 2.92 4.89
C PHE A 58 -9.88 3.39 5.55
N ALA A 59 -10.49 2.58 6.42
CA ALA A 59 -11.70 2.96 7.15
C ALA A 59 -11.42 3.93 8.32
N LEU A 60 -10.17 4.02 8.78
CA LEU A 60 -9.74 4.94 9.84
C LEU A 60 -9.25 6.30 9.29
N ALA A 61 -9.04 6.41 7.98
CA ALA A 61 -8.41 7.55 7.32
C ALA A 61 -9.39 8.68 6.97
#